data_AF-A0A7W1A2N8-F1
#
_entry.id   AF-A0A7W1A2N8-F1
#
_cell.length_a   1.000
_cell.length_b   1.000
_cell.length_c   1.000
_cell.angle_alpha   90.00
_cell.angle_beta   90.00
_cell.angle_gamma   90.00
#
_symmetry.space_group_name_H-M   'P 1'
#
loop_
_entity.id
_entity.type
_entity.pdbx_description
1 polymer ?
#
loop_
_entity_poly.entity_id
_entity_poly.type
_entity_poly.pdbx_seq_one_letter_code
_entity_poly.pdbx_strand_id
1 'polypeptide(L)'
;MRQLWLVANVLLAACGGGGKDPLAPDAPAVADAGADAPPAFAACNEFSAAGVSVPAHVTGQLGNSDVESPSTCSVVDAPFGIESAGPDRVIPLTNLSPGAAYVVKLTSASDLAFYVVTGCNTATGPGADQCQLFEDSVGGGDAEVGRFIAGGATAYVVVDYYASASPPSSSFTLDVYAEQCQEDDIGQCGGSTPACFEGRCVGCVTSFDCTAATTPVCSSNQACTSGADMCTTDGADEPANDGPAGATMIALDGTGHSVINGRVCSSPRTEYDYFAFDVTTLGERWDFQLGWLGGRDLDMRAYDATGKQLGLSFWEQPERIVLTYLPIGRYYVRVREFSSTPDVSPISYTLTTQRTLGTACTAAADCAQEYRNQLFRGQCTAGACVSIDGDGAVAEGGRCDSQSDCGLALHCPSFFFVAGGDTRETCARSCTDDTTCGPLGADFVCTTYFSNNFCVQKCTADDQCPTVITSPPVTGPWRRLTCDVPTGRCVP
;
A
#
# COMPACT_ATOMS: atom_id res chain seq x y z
N MET A 1 51.74 -28.64 -6.21
CA MET A 1 51.96 -29.85 -5.39
C MET A 1 50.72 -30.06 -4.55
N ARG A 2 49.99 -31.14 -4.81
CA ARG A 2 48.73 -31.49 -4.15
C ARG A 2 49.05 -32.22 -2.84
N GLN A 3 48.45 -31.83 -1.72
CA GLN A 3 48.43 -32.62 -0.49
C GLN A 3 47.00 -32.99 -0.13
N LEU A 4 46.84 -34.30 0.00
CA LEU A 4 45.67 -35.10 0.34
C LEU A 4 45.32 -34.90 1.83
N TRP A 5 44.03 -34.80 2.16
CA TRP A 5 43.52 -35.04 3.52
C TRP A 5 42.58 -36.25 3.50
N LEU A 6 42.86 -37.17 4.42
CA LEU A 6 42.19 -38.45 4.67
C LEU A 6 40.78 -38.24 5.26
N VAL A 7 39.80 -38.99 4.75
CA VAL A 7 38.49 -39.18 5.39
C VAL A 7 38.53 -40.49 6.19
N ALA A 8 38.22 -40.41 7.48
CA ALA A 8 38.10 -41.56 8.37
C ALA A 8 36.66 -42.10 8.35
N ASN A 9 36.50 -43.37 7.98
CA ASN A 9 35.25 -44.12 8.07
C ASN A 9 35.11 -44.71 9.49
N VAL A 10 33.98 -44.42 10.15
CA VAL A 10 33.59 -45.09 11.40
C VAL A 10 32.57 -46.17 11.08
N LEU A 11 32.96 -47.43 11.33
CA LEU A 11 32.09 -48.60 11.40
C LEU A 11 31.32 -48.60 12.73
N LEU A 12 29.99 -48.71 12.68
CA LEU A 12 29.15 -49.07 13.82
C LEU A 12 28.49 -50.43 13.54
N ALA A 13 28.78 -51.38 14.43
CA ALA A 13 28.24 -52.73 14.44
C ALA A 13 26.91 -52.79 15.21
N ALA A 14 26.10 -53.76 14.81
CA ALA A 14 24.72 -54.01 15.24
C ALA A 14 24.57 -54.80 16.55
N CYS A 15 23.41 -54.62 17.19
CA CYS A 15 22.62 -55.55 18.02
C CYS A 15 21.16 -55.09 17.85
N GLY A 16 20.10 -55.88 17.66
CA GLY A 16 19.85 -57.30 17.87
C GLY A 16 18.55 -57.44 18.68
N GLY A 17 17.48 -57.97 18.07
CA GLY A 17 16.22 -58.38 18.73
C GLY A 17 14.97 -57.85 17.99
N GLY A 18 13.98 -58.63 17.55
CA GLY A 18 13.62 -60.02 17.85
C GLY A 18 12.16 -60.07 18.30
N GLY A 19 11.21 -59.98 17.36
CA GLY A 19 9.78 -60.15 17.63
C GLY A 19 9.05 -60.54 16.35
N LYS A 20 8.58 -61.79 16.28
CA LYS A 20 7.71 -62.31 15.21
C LYS A 20 6.30 -62.44 15.79
N ASP A 21 5.44 -61.48 15.48
CA ASP A 21 4.00 -61.67 15.52
C ASP A 21 3.50 -61.91 14.08
N PRO A 22 2.67 -62.93 13.82
CA PRO A 22 2.06 -63.11 12.52
C PRO A 22 0.98 -62.04 12.32
N LEU A 23 1.28 -61.04 11.50
CA LEU A 23 0.32 -60.04 11.04
C LEU A 23 -0.85 -60.73 10.32
N ALA A 24 -2.06 -60.32 10.70
CA ALA A 24 -3.29 -60.60 9.97
C ALA A 24 -3.17 -60.09 8.52
N PRO A 25 -3.86 -60.71 7.54
CA PRO A 25 -3.83 -60.25 6.16
C PRO A 25 -4.35 -58.81 6.06
N ASP A 26 -3.51 -57.91 5.56
CA ASP A 26 -3.86 -56.53 5.27
C ASP A 26 -5.08 -56.48 4.35
N ALA A 27 -6.06 -55.65 4.72
CA ALA A 27 -7.19 -55.34 3.86
C ALA A 27 -6.68 -54.70 2.55
N PRO A 28 -7.27 -55.02 1.39
CA PRO A 28 -6.88 -54.41 0.13
C PRO A 28 -7.00 -52.89 0.23
N ALA A 29 -6.00 -52.18 -0.29
CA ALA A 29 -5.96 -50.73 -0.35
C ALA A 29 -7.26 -50.21 -0.97
N VAL A 30 -8.05 -49.49 -0.17
CA VAL A 30 -9.16 -48.69 -0.68
C VAL A 30 -8.51 -47.54 -1.43
N ALA A 31 -8.79 -47.42 -2.73
CA ALA A 31 -8.33 -46.27 -3.51
C ALA A 31 -8.87 -45.00 -2.83
N ASP A 32 -7.96 -44.14 -2.41
CA ASP A 32 -8.28 -42.85 -1.82
C ASP A 32 -9.16 -42.07 -2.81
N ALA A 33 -10.34 -41.66 -2.34
CA ALA A 33 -11.27 -40.91 -3.16
C ALA A 33 -10.57 -39.61 -3.61
N GLY A 34 -10.75 -39.23 -4.88
CA GLY A 34 -10.03 -38.11 -5.48
C GLY A 34 -10.07 -36.85 -4.62
N ALA A 35 -8.96 -36.09 -4.64
CA ALA A 35 -8.78 -34.86 -3.87
C ALA A 35 -10.08 -34.07 -3.74
N ASP A 36 -10.54 -33.89 -2.50
CA ASP A 36 -11.73 -33.10 -2.20
C ASP A 36 -11.60 -31.74 -2.88
N ALA A 37 -12.60 -31.39 -3.68
CA ALA A 37 -12.66 -30.06 -4.27
C ALA A 37 -12.62 -29.03 -3.13
N PRO A 38 -11.79 -27.97 -3.22
CA PRO A 38 -11.71 -26.97 -2.17
C PRO A 38 -13.11 -26.41 -1.85
N PRO A 39 -13.38 -26.03 -0.59
CA PRO A 39 -14.68 -25.50 -0.20
C PRO A 39 -15.05 -24.30 -1.07
N ALA A 40 -16.15 -24.41 -1.81
CA ALA A 40 -16.70 -23.31 -2.58
C ALA A 40 -17.39 -22.34 -1.62
N PHE A 41 -16.78 -21.19 -1.37
CA PHE A 41 -17.41 -20.12 -0.58
C PHE A 41 -18.54 -19.46 -1.38
N ALA A 42 -19.65 -19.14 -0.70
CA ALA A 42 -20.83 -18.62 -1.36
C ALA A 42 -20.58 -17.27 -2.06
N ALA A 43 -19.79 -16.38 -1.45
CA ALA A 43 -19.35 -15.11 -2.04
C ALA A 43 -18.52 -15.33 -3.33
N CYS A 44 -17.76 -16.43 -3.39
CA CYS A 44 -16.89 -16.73 -4.53
C CYS A 44 -17.60 -17.39 -5.73
N ASN A 45 -18.91 -17.64 -5.65
CA ASN A 45 -19.62 -18.32 -6.73
C ASN A 45 -19.54 -17.55 -8.06
N GLU A 46 -19.54 -16.21 -8.02
CA GLU A 46 -19.48 -15.39 -9.24
C GLU A 46 -18.14 -15.47 -9.98
N PHE A 47 -17.06 -15.86 -9.29
CA PHE A 47 -15.74 -16.06 -9.89
C PHE A 47 -15.69 -17.28 -10.83
N SER A 48 -16.70 -18.16 -10.78
CA SER A 48 -16.82 -19.30 -11.69
C SER A 48 -17.52 -18.97 -13.00
N ALA A 49 -17.99 -17.73 -13.19
CA ALA A 49 -18.66 -17.31 -14.40
C ALA A 49 -17.74 -17.42 -15.63
N ALA A 50 -18.34 -17.60 -16.81
CA ALA A 50 -17.58 -17.58 -18.06
C ALA A 50 -16.92 -16.21 -18.22
N GLY A 51 -15.60 -16.19 -18.38
CA GLY A 51 -14.86 -14.94 -18.50
C GLY A 51 -15.01 -14.26 -19.85
N VAL A 52 -14.73 -12.96 -19.85
CA VAL A 52 -14.64 -12.13 -21.06
C VAL A 52 -13.17 -12.03 -21.48
N SER A 53 -12.91 -12.10 -22.78
CA SER A 53 -11.55 -11.91 -23.31
C SER A 53 -11.23 -10.42 -23.41
N VAL A 54 -10.04 -10.02 -22.99
CA VAL A 54 -9.58 -8.63 -23.09
C VAL A 54 -9.01 -8.34 -24.50
N PRO A 55 -9.35 -7.19 -25.15
CA PRO A 55 -10.15 -6.07 -24.65
C PRO A 55 -11.64 -6.39 -24.53
N ALA A 56 -12.25 -5.92 -23.45
CA ALA A 56 -13.64 -6.18 -23.07
C ALA A 56 -14.40 -4.87 -22.84
N HIS A 57 -15.65 -4.83 -23.30
CA HIS A 57 -16.64 -3.82 -22.93
C HIS A 57 -17.84 -4.55 -22.32
N VAL A 58 -18.20 -4.21 -21.09
CA VAL A 58 -19.26 -4.86 -20.31
C VAL A 58 -20.26 -3.81 -19.86
N THR A 59 -21.55 -4.07 -20.05
CA THR A 59 -22.63 -3.29 -19.41
C THR A 59 -23.27 -4.16 -18.34
N GLY A 60 -23.46 -3.62 -17.15
CA GLY A 60 -23.90 -4.40 -15.99
C GLY A 60 -24.79 -3.64 -15.02
N GLN A 61 -25.31 -4.40 -14.06
CA GLN A 61 -25.89 -3.90 -12.83
C GLN A 61 -25.25 -4.67 -11.67
N LEU A 62 -25.10 -4.02 -10.51
CA LEU A 62 -24.74 -4.71 -9.27
C LEU A 62 -25.77 -5.82 -8.98
N GLY A 63 -25.27 -6.97 -8.55
CA GLY A 63 -26.02 -8.18 -8.27
C GLY A 63 -26.60 -8.21 -6.85
N ASN A 64 -26.73 -9.41 -6.29
CA ASN A 64 -27.06 -9.61 -4.86
C ASN A 64 -25.90 -10.27 -4.10
N SER A 65 -24.77 -10.49 -4.79
CA SER A 65 -23.56 -10.98 -4.18
C SER A 65 -22.95 -9.87 -3.33
N ASP A 66 -22.19 -10.27 -2.32
CA ASP A 66 -21.52 -9.37 -1.39
C ASP A 66 -20.09 -9.88 -1.18
N VAL A 67 -19.26 -9.56 -2.17
CA VAL A 67 -17.84 -9.81 -2.23
C VAL A 67 -17.17 -8.58 -1.64
N GLU A 68 -16.60 -8.74 -0.46
CA GLU A 68 -15.93 -7.65 0.25
C GLU A 68 -14.53 -7.39 -0.35
N SER A 69 -14.22 -6.11 -0.59
CA SER A 69 -12.86 -5.70 -0.98
C SER A 69 -11.88 -5.90 0.18
N PRO A 70 -10.68 -6.44 -0.09
CA PRO A 70 -9.65 -6.50 0.95
C PRO A 70 -9.14 -5.11 1.32
N SER A 71 -8.90 -4.87 2.62
CA SER A 71 -8.45 -3.58 3.15
C SER A 71 -6.99 -3.22 2.83
N THR A 72 -6.45 -3.75 1.74
CA THR A 72 -5.01 -3.83 1.50
C THR A 72 -4.62 -3.77 0.03
N CYS A 73 -5.59 -3.52 -0.86
CA CYS A 73 -5.33 -3.31 -2.27
C CYS A 73 -4.35 -2.15 -2.48
N SER A 74 -3.61 -2.15 -3.60
CA SER A 74 -2.90 -0.93 -4.03
C SER A 74 -3.94 0.15 -4.28
N VAL A 75 -3.92 1.21 -3.47
CA VAL A 75 -4.87 2.33 -3.56
C VAL A 75 -4.28 3.39 -4.47
N VAL A 76 -4.95 3.68 -5.58
CA VAL A 76 -4.59 4.82 -6.45
C VAL A 76 -5.21 6.09 -5.87
N ASP A 77 -6.50 6.05 -5.55
CA ASP A 77 -7.20 7.10 -4.81
C ASP A 77 -8.45 6.49 -4.14
N ALA A 78 -8.58 6.65 -2.82
CA ALA A 78 -9.73 6.18 -2.04
C ALA A 78 -9.82 7.01 -0.74
N PRO A 79 -10.30 8.27 -0.83
CA PRO A 79 -10.17 9.26 0.24
C PRO A 79 -10.90 8.88 1.53
N PHE A 80 -11.85 7.93 1.48
CA PHE A 80 -12.62 7.46 2.62
C PHE A 80 -12.19 6.09 3.15
N GLY A 81 -11.23 5.42 2.50
CA GLY A 81 -10.84 4.04 2.80
C GLY A 81 -11.29 3.07 1.70
N ILE A 82 -11.17 1.78 1.95
CA ILE A 82 -11.35 0.71 0.95
C ILE A 82 -12.31 -0.39 1.44
N GLU A 83 -13.32 0.03 2.19
CA GLU A 83 -14.41 -0.83 2.66
C GLU A 83 -15.55 -0.83 1.63
N SER A 84 -15.67 -1.91 0.87
CA SER A 84 -16.84 -2.19 0.06
C SER A 84 -17.78 -3.13 0.83
N ALA A 85 -19.09 -2.89 0.72
CA ALA A 85 -20.10 -3.77 1.29
C ALA A 85 -21.43 -3.64 0.56
N GLY A 86 -22.04 -4.78 0.29
CA GLY A 86 -23.35 -4.92 -0.33
C GLY A 86 -23.28 -5.46 -1.76
N PRO A 87 -24.34 -5.24 -2.56
CA PRO A 87 -24.43 -5.66 -3.95
C PRO A 87 -23.16 -5.42 -4.78
N ASP A 88 -22.49 -6.48 -5.20
CA ASP A 88 -21.36 -6.41 -6.14
C ASP A 88 -21.68 -7.02 -7.51
N ARG A 89 -20.75 -6.84 -8.45
CA ARG A 89 -20.69 -7.64 -9.67
C ARG A 89 -19.26 -8.06 -9.96
N VAL A 90 -19.03 -9.36 -10.14
CA VAL A 90 -17.74 -9.91 -10.60
C VAL A 90 -17.70 -10.06 -12.13
N ILE A 91 -16.62 -9.55 -12.74
CA ILE A 91 -16.33 -9.66 -14.18
C ILE A 91 -15.03 -10.47 -14.34
N PRO A 92 -15.11 -11.78 -14.66
CA PRO A 92 -13.92 -12.58 -14.91
C PRO A 92 -13.26 -12.19 -16.24
N LEU A 93 -11.96 -11.92 -16.20
CA LEU A 93 -11.13 -11.57 -17.34
C LEU A 93 -10.29 -12.77 -17.76
N THR A 94 -10.13 -12.95 -19.07
CA THR A 94 -9.33 -14.02 -19.68
C THR A 94 -8.44 -13.48 -20.79
N ASN A 95 -7.46 -14.29 -21.20
CA ASN A 95 -6.45 -13.94 -22.22
C ASN A 95 -5.57 -12.74 -21.84
N LEU A 96 -5.33 -12.54 -20.55
CA LEU A 96 -4.31 -11.60 -20.10
C LEU A 96 -2.91 -12.15 -20.40
N SER A 97 -1.96 -11.25 -20.65
CA SER A 97 -0.54 -11.59 -20.78
C SER A 97 0.15 -11.30 -19.45
N PRO A 98 0.71 -12.31 -18.76
CA PRO A 98 1.44 -12.09 -17.52
C PRO A 98 2.55 -11.04 -17.68
N GLY A 99 2.67 -10.13 -16.71
CA GLY A 99 3.61 -9.01 -16.71
C GLY A 99 3.20 -7.82 -17.58
N ALA A 100 2.13 -7.92 -18.38
CA ALA A 100 1.59 -6.78 -19.11
C ALA A 100 0.69 -5.95 -18.19
N ALA A 101 0.73 -4.64 -18.38
CA ALA A 101 -0.18 -3.71 -17.73
C ALA A 101 -1.54 -3.70 -18.42
N TYR A 102 -2.59 -3.47 -17.64
CA TYR A 102 -3.98 -3.40 -18.06
C TYR A 102 -4.65 -2.23 -17.37
N VAL A 103 -5.60 -1.64 -18.06
CA VAL A 103 -6.42 -0.54 -17.55
C VAL A 103 -7.85 -1.01 -17.40
N VAL A 104 -8.45 -0.63 -16.27
CA VAL A 104 -9.87 -0.80 -15.98
C VAL A 104 -10.50 0.57 -15.89
N LYS A 105 -11.56 0.78 -16.67
CA LYS A 105 -12.34 2.01 -16.70
C LYS A 105 -13.79 1.68 -16.38
N LEU A 106 -14.27 2.17 -15.24
CA LEU A 106 -15.64 2.03 -14.80
C LEU A 106 -16.37 3.37 -14.99
N THR A 107 -17.54 3.36 -15.61
CA THR A 107 -18.39 4.54 -15.77
C THR A 107 -19.77 4.25 -15.21
N SER A 108 -20.24 5.12 -14.31
CA SER A 108 -21.52 4.99 -13.63
C SER A 108 -22.15 6.36 -13.39
N ALA A 109 -23.48 6.40 -13.30
CA ALA A 109 -24.22 7.58 -12.86
C ALA A 109 -24.21 7.76 -11.33
N SER A 110 -23.67 6.79 -10.60
CA SER A 110 -23.55 6.78 -9.15
C SER A 110 -22.11 6.50 -8.73
N ASP A 111 -21.83 6.79 -7.48
CA ASP A 111 -20.54 6.57 -6.83
C ASP A 111 -20.30 5.06 -6.67
N LEU A 112 -19.60 4.48 -7.64
CA LEU A 112 -19.25 3.06 -7.65
C LEU A 112 -17.73 2.97 -7.68
N ALA A 113 -17.19 2.05 -6.91
CA ALA A 113 -15.78 1.72 -6.89
C ALA A 113 -15.53 0.44 -7.70
N PHE A 114 -14.27 0.16 -7.98
CA PHE A 114 -13.89 -1.19 -8.36
C PHE A 114 -12.57 -1.61 -7.75
N TYR A 115 -12.36 -2.91 -7.74
CA TYR A 115 -11.07 -3.48 -7.41
C TYR A 115 -10.75 -4.66 -8.32
N VAL A 116 -9.47 -4.89 -8.54
CA VAL A 116 -8.96 -5.95 -9.41
C VAL A 116 -8.31 -7.01 -8.57
N VAL A 117 -8.74 -8.26 -8.75
CA VAL A 117 -8.27 -9.40 -7.97
C VAL A 117 -7.89 -10.59 -8.86
N THR A 118 -7.06 -11.49 -8.34
CA THR A 118 -6.61 -12.70 -9.05
C THR A 118 -7.45 -13.94 -8.73
N GLY A 119 -8.35 -13.86 -7.75
CA GLY A 119 -9.24 -14.94 -7.37
C GLY A 119 -10.09 -14.59 -6.15
N CYS A 120 -10.74 -15.61 -5.60
CA CYS A 120 -11.54 -15.53 -4.39
C CYS A 120 -11.25 -16.75 -3.51
N ASN A 121 -10.64 -16.54 -2.35
CA ASN A 121 -10.11 -17.60 -1.48
C ASN A 121 -10.56 -17.49 -0.01
N THR A 122 -11.42 -16.53 0.34
CA THR A 122 -11.99 -16.38 1.69
C THR A 122 -13.50 -16.52 1.69
N ALA A 123 -14.11 -16.56 2.88
CA ALA A 123 -15.56 -16.69 3.03
C ALA A 123 -16.34 -15.46 2.55
N THR A 124 -15.75 -14.27 2.64
CA THR A 124 -16.40 -13.00 2.27
C THR A 124 -15.90 -12.44 0.94
N GLY A 125 -14.80 -12.96 0.38
CA GLY A 125 -14.29 -12.49 -0.90
C GLY A 125 -12.84 -12.87 -1.21
N PRO A 126 -12.17 -12.09 -2.08
CA PRO A 126 -10.75 -12.19 -2.35
C PRO A 126 -9.89 -12.11 -1.10
N GLY A 127 -8.80 -12.87 -1.12
CA GLY A 127 -7.73 -12.70 -0.16
C GLY A 127 -7.04 -11.39 -0.39
N ALA A 128 -6.41 -10.89 0.66
CA ALA A 128 -5.72 -9.62 0.64
C ALA A 128 -4.52 -9.64 -0.34
N ASP A 129 -3.90 -10.80 -0.55
CA ASP A 129 -2.86 -11.06 -1.57
C ASP A 129 -3.40 -11.25 -3.00
N GLN A 130 -4.71 -11.45 -3.11
CA GLN A 130 -5.37 -11.54 -4.40
C GLN A 130 -5.75 -10.17 -4.93
N CYS A 131 -5.76 -9.11 -4.10
CA CYS A 131 -6.12 -7.77 -4.54
C CYS A 131 -4.92 -7.01 -5.12
N GLN A 132 -5.02 -6.65 -6.39
CA GLN A 132 -3.98 -5.92 -7.12
C GLN A 132 -4.20 -4.41 -7.09
N LEU A 133 -5.45 -3.95 -7.02
CA LEU A 133 -5.84 -2.55 -7.21
C LEU A 133 -7.20 -2.30 -6.58
N PHE A 134 -7.38 -1.13 -5.95
CA PHE A 134 -8.67 -0.56 -5.59
C PHE A 134 -8.74 0.90 -6.05
N GLU A 135 -9.86 1.29 -6.63
CA GLU A 135 -10.11 2.60 -7.23
C GLU A 135 -11.47 3.15 -6.78
N ASP A 136 -11.46 4.33 -6.16
CA ASP A 136 -12.62 5.09 -5.67
C ASP A 136 -12.26 6.58 -5.60
N SER A 137 -11.89 7.14 -6.76
CA SER A 137 -11.28 8.46 -6.89
C SER A 137 -12.29 9.60 -7.04
N VAL A 138 -13.44 9.34 -7.66
CA VAL A 138 -14.37 10.38 -8.12
C VAL A 138 -15.81 10.13 -7.68
N GLY A 139 -16.42 11.16 -7.10
CA GLY A 139 -17.86 11.14 -6.84
C GLY A 139 -18.67 10.86 -8.13
N GLY A 140 -19.68 10.01 -8.04
CA GLY A 140 -20.47 9.53 -9.19
C GLY A 140 -20.79 10.54 -10.31
N GLY A 141 -20.74 10.06 -11.57
CA GLY A 141 -20.96 10.84 -12.78
C GLY A 141 -19.71 10.98 -13.67
N ASP A 142 -18.53 10.79 -13.10
CA ASP A 142 -17.26 10.64 -13.80
C ASP A 142 -16.84 9.15 -13.87
N ALA A 143 -15.72 8.86 -14.54
CA ALA A 143 -15.22 7.49 -14.67
C ALA A 143 -14.11 7.20 -13.64
N GLU A 144 -14.22 6.06 -12.96
CA GLU A 144 -13.13 5.50 -12.17
C GLU A 144 -12.14 4.80 -13.10
N VAL A 145 -10.84 5.07 -12.93
CA VAL A 145 -9.81 4.58 -13.83
C VAL A 145 -8.59 4.13 -13.06
N GLY A 146 -8.27 2.84 -13.19
CA GLY A 146 -7.17 2.24 -12.45
C GLY A 146 -6.35 1.28 -13.30
N ARG A 147 -5.10 1.10 -12.89
CA ARG A 147 -4.08 0.35 -13.63
C ARG A 147 -3.57 -0.82 -12.79
N PHE A 148 -3.48 -2.00 -13.39
CA PHE A 148 -2.89 -3.18 -12.75
C PHE A 148 -1.93 -3.91 -13.68
N ILE A 149 -0.97 -4.63 -13.11
CA ILE A 149 -0.10 -5.57 -13.85
C ILE A 149 -0.68 -6.97 -13.72
N ALA A 150 -0.96 -7.63 -14.84
CA ALA A 150 -1.51 -8.98 -14.80
C ALA A 150 -0.46 -9.98 -14.27
N GLY A 151 -0.75 -10.64 -13.14
CA GLY A 151 0.11 -11.71 -12.62
C GLY A 151 -0.05 -13.04 -13.37
N GLY A 152 -1.17 -13.22 -14.08
CA GLY A 152 -1.54 -14.45 -14.78
C GLY A 152 -2.36 -14.20 -16.04
N ALA A 153 -2.88 -15.28 -16.64
CA ALA A 153 -3.73 -15.18 -17.83
C ALA A 153 -5.19 -14.80 -17.53
N THR A 154 -5.52 -14.68 -16.25
CA THR A 154 -6.86 -14.36 -15.72
C THR A 154 -6.75 -13.38 -14.58
N ALA A 155 -7.75 -12.52 -14.45
CA ALA A 155 -8.01 -11.66 -13.28
C ALA A 155 -9.53 -11.46 -13.18
N TYR A 156 -10.00 -10.77 -12.16
CA TYR A 156 -11.41 -10.43 -11.98
C TYR A 156 -11.50 -8.97 -11.61
N VAL A 157 -12.42 -8.25 -12.24
CA VAL A 157 -12.81 -6.92 -11.76
C VAL A 157 -14.07 -7.09 -10.95
N VAL A 158 -14.07 -6.61 -9.72
CA VAL A 158 -15.28 -6.54 -8.91
C VAL A 158 -15.72 -5.09 -8.87
N VAL A 159 -16.94 -4.83 -9.34
CA VAL A 159 -17.56 -3.52 -9.28
C VAL A 159 -18.50 -3.50 -8.08
N ASP A 160 -18.34 -2.50 -7.23
CA ASP A 160 -19.03 -2.39 -5.95
C ASP A 160 -19.26 -0.90 -5.60
N TYR A 161 -19.65 -0.59 -4.37
CA TYR A 161 -19.75 0.76 -3.84
C TYR A 161 -19.25 0.81 -2.39
N TYR A 162 -18.91 2.02 -1.94
CA TYR A 162 -18.43 2.23 -0.59
C TYR A 162 -19.53 1.98 0.46
N ALA A 163 -19.24 1.17 1.49
CA ALA A 163 -20.22 0.60 2.41
C ALA A 163 -21.15 1.61 3.13
N SER A 164 -20.74 2.88 3.25
CA SER A 164 -21.47 3.88 4.03
C SER A 164 -22.79 4.37 3.40
N ALA A 165 -23.00 4.19 2.09
CA ALA A 165 -24.24 4.60 1.42
C ALA A 165 -24.53 3.78 0.16
N SER A 166 -25.72 3.18 0.08
CA SER A 166 -26.16 2.48 -1.13
C SER A 166 -26.40 3.48 -2.29
N PRO A 167 -25.89 3.19 -3.49
CA PRO A 167 -25.98 4.12 -4.61
C PRO A 167 -27.41 4.21 -5.16
N PRO A 168 -27.83 5.38 -5.66
CA PRO A 168 -29.17 5.55 -6.25
C PRO A 168 -29.33 4.81 -7.58
N SER A 169 -28.24 4.42 -8.24
CA SER A 169 -28.21 3.53 -9.41
C SER A 169 -27.13 2.48 -9.26
N SER A 170 -27.44 1.25 -9.64
CA SER A 170 -26.48 0.14 -9.70
C SER A 170 -25.96 -0.15 -11.11
N SER A 171 -26.37 0.63 -12.13
CA SER A 171 -25.98 0.40 -13.52
C SER A 171 -24.61 0.99 -13.85
N PHE A 172 -23.80 0.24 -14.61
CA PHE A 172 -22.47 0.68 -15.02
C PHE A 172 -22.08 0.17 -16.42
N THR A 173 -21.05 0.80 -16.98
CA THR A 173 -20.24 0.25 -18.07
C THR A 173 -18.80 0.07 -17.60
N LEU A 174 -18.17 -1.02 -18.00
CA LEU A 174 -16.79 -1.36 -17.67
C LEU A 174 -16.02 -1.65 -18.96
N ASP A 175 -14.93 -0.94 -19.18
CA ASP A 175 -13.96 -1.20 -20.23
C ASP A 175 -12.68 -1.75 -19.61
N VAL A 176 -12.18 -2.86 -20.14
CA VAL A 176 -10.88 -3.44 -19.74
C VAL A 176 -10.06 -3.71 -20.98
N TYR A 177 -8.82 -3.25 -21.00
CA TYR A 177 -7.94 -3.42 -22.15
C TYR A 177 -6.48 -3.45 -21.71
N ALA A 178 -5.64 -4.14 -22.50
CA ALA A 178 -4.20 -4.08 -22.30
C ALA A 178 -3.76 -2.62 -22.39
N GLU A 179 -2.87 -2.21 -21.49
CA GLU A 179 -2.15 -0.96 -21.59
C GLU A 179 -1.22 -1.06 -22.80
N GLN A 180 -1.80 -0.79 -23.95
CA GLN A 180 -1.11 -0.61 -25.20
C GLN A 180 -1.39 0.80 -25.61
N CYS A 181 -0.35 1.60 -25.61
CA CYS A 181 -0.39 2.86 -26.33
C CYS A 181 -0.60 2.47 -27.79
N GLN A 182 -1.73 2.87 -28.36
CA GLN A 182 -2.08 2.58 -29.75
C GLN A 182 -0.83 2.81 -30.63
N GLU A 183 -0.52 1.90 -31.56
CA GLU A 183 0.74 1.95 -32.33
C GLU A 183 0.94 3.30 -33.06
N ASP A 184 -0.17 3.93 -33.43
CA ASP A 184 -0.29 5.27 -34.02
C ASP A 184 0.26 6.39 -33.11
N ASP A 185 0.25 6.17 -31.79
CA ASP A 185 0.74 7.08 -30.75
C ASP A 185 2.13 6.70 -30.23
N ILE A 186 2.75 5.58 -30.62
CA ILE A 186 4.12 5.23 -30.19
C ILE A 186 5.13 6.32 -30.61
N GLY A 187 4.88 7.02 -31.72
CA GLY A 187 5.66 8.20 -32.10
C GLY A 187 5.43 9.44 -31.20
N GLN A 188 4.28 9.52 -30.53
CA GLN A 188 3.90 10.58 -29.58
C GLN A 188 4.34 10.23 -28.14
N CYS A 189 4.44 8.95 -27.81
CA CYS A 189 5.18 8.43 -26.65
C CYS A 189 6.71 8.60 -26.76
N GLY A 190 7.20 9.39 -27.73
CA GLY A 190 8.62 9.78 -27.85
C GLY A 190 8.99 11.08 -27.12
N GLY A 191 8.03 11.73 -26.43
CA GLY A 191 8.32 12.88 -25.56
C GLY A 191 9.24 12.53 -24.39
N SER A 192 9.64 13.53 -23.58
CA SER A 192 10.52 13.29 -22.43
C SER A 192 9.85 12.58 -21.24
N THR A 193 8.51 12.54 -21.17
CA THR A 193 7.74 11.98 -20.03
C THR A 193 6.42 11.26 -20.37
N PRO A 194 6.21 10.68 -21.55
CA PRO A 194 4.92 10.06 -21.85
C PRO A 194 4.70 8.83 -20.98
N ALA A 195 3.54 8.76 -20.34
CA ALA A 195 3.04 7.58 -19.66
C ALA A 195 1.97 6.93 -20.53
N CYS A 196 1.88 5.60 -20.49
CA CYS A 196 0.75 4.93 -21.08
C CYS A 196 -0.37 4.92 -20.04
N PHE A 197 -1.51 5.51 -20.37
CA PHE A 197 -2.69 5.53 -19.49
C PHE A 197 -3.91 5.40 -20.37
N GLU A 198 -4.84 4.53 -19.99
CA GLU A 198 -6.02 4.24 -20.81
C GLU A 198 -5.70 3.88 -22.28
N GLY A 199 -4.56 3.25 -22.55
CA GLY A 199 -4.15 2.86 -23.91
C GLY A 199 -3.85 4.06 -24.82
N ARG A 200 -3.67 5.23 -24.22
CA ARG A 200 -3.25 6.48 -24.85
C ARG A 200 -1.90 6.88 -24.29
N CYS A 201 -1.09 7.50 -25.13
CA CYS A 201 0.08 8.23 -24.67
C CYS A 201 -0.41 9.50 -23.99
N VAL A 202 -0.30 9.54 -22.67
CA VAL A 202 -0.59 10.73 -21.88
C VAL A 202 0.71 11.39 -21.42
N GLY A 203 0.64 12.66 -21.02
CA GLY A 203 1.80 13.38 -20.52
C GLY A 203 2.24 12.95 -19.12
N CYS A 204 1.35 12.35 -18.33
CA CYS A 204 1.58 11.91 -16.96
C CYS A 204 0.41 11.06 -16.42
N VAL A 205 0.66 10.24 -15.39
CA VAL A 205 -0.36 9.59 -14.54
C VAL A 205 -0.37 10.23 -13.16
N THR A 206 0.80 10.60 -12.66
CA THR A 206 1.00 11.33 -11.40
C THR A 206 1.92 12.53 -11.65
N SER A 207 1.95 13.49 -10.71
CA SER A 207 2.89 14.62 -10.81
C SER A 207 4.37 14.19 -10.79
N PHE A 208 4.69 12.96 -10.34
CA PHE A 208 6.05 12.40 -10.43
C PHE A 208 6.48 12.03 -11.85
N ASP A 209 5.54 11.87 -12.78
CA ASP A 209 5.86 11.68 -14.20
C ASP A 209 6.26 12.99 -14.87
N CYS A 210 5.85 14.13 -14.32
CA CYS A 210 6.23 15.44 -14.83
C CYS A 210 7.68 15.76 -14.46
N THR A 211 8.49 16.18 -15.44
CA THR A 211 9.93 16.46 -15.23
C THR A 211 10.33 17.91 -15.46
N ALA A 212 9.41 18.75 -15.96
CA ALA A 212 9.65 20.18 -16.17
C ALA A 212 9.08 21.02 -15.03
N ALA A 213 9.91 21.84 -14.39
CA ALA A 213 9.49 22.72 -13.30
C ALA A 213 8.40 23.74 -13.70
N THR A 214 8.32 24.12 -14.98
CA THR A 214 7.25 25.01 -15.48
C THR A 214 5.90 24.31 -15.64
N THR A 215 5.88 22.98 -15.63
CA THR A 215 4.67 22.16 -15.72
C THR A 215 4.78 20.95 -14.78
N PRO A 216 4.79 21.17 -13.45
CA PRO A 216 5.18 20.15 -12.48
C PRO A 216 3.99 19.27 -12.03
N VAL A 217 2.76 19.65 -12.36
CA VAL A 217 1.53 18.98 -11.90
C VAL A 217 0.94 18.13 -13.01
N CYS A 218 0.54 16.90 -12.66
CA CYS A 218 -0.31 16.12 -13.55
C CYS A 218 -1.78 16.52 -13.40
N SER A 219 -2.35 17.10 -14.45
CA SER A 219 -3.75 17.52 -14.46
C SER A 219 -4.71 16.35 -14.72
N SER A 220 -6.01 16.57 -14.49
CA SER A 220 -7.08 15.60 -14.80
C SER A 220 -7.22 15.26 -16.28
N ASN A 221 -6.60 16.04 -17.19
CA ASN A 221 -6.50 15.71 -18.62
C ASN A 221 -5.23 14.90 -18.93
N GLN A 222 -4.56 14.35 -17.91
CA GLN A 222 -3.34 13.56 -18.00
C GLN A 222 -2.22 14.28 -18.77
N ALA A 223 -2.16 15.61 -18.61
CA ALA A 223 -1.11 16.45 -19.15
C ALA A 223 -0.37 17.14 -18.01
N CYS A 224 0.95 17.25 -18.15
CA CYS A 224 1.75 18.09 -17.27
C CYS A 224 1.39 19.57 -17.52
N THR A 225 0.87 20.22 -16.49
CA THR A 225 0.48 21.63 -16.50
C THR A 225 1.24 22.40 -15.45
N SER A 226 1.20 23.74 -15.53
CA SER A 226 1.63 24.57 -14.41
C SER A 226 0.88 24.18 -13.14
N GLY A 227 1.51 24.41 -12.00
CA GLY A 227 0.84 24.37 -10.72
C GLY A 227 -0.26 25.42 -10.57
N ALA A 228 -0.83 25.44 -9.38
CA ALA A 228 -1.80 26.42 -8.96
C ALA A 228 -1.12 27.77 -8.61
N ASP A 229 -1.78 28.86 -9.01
CA ASP A 229 -1.32 30.24 -8.73
C ASP A 229 -2.48 31.06 -8.16
N MET A 230 -3.42 30.38 -7.48
CA MET A 230 -4.58 31.03 -6.85
C MET A 230 -4.30 31.41 -5.40
N CYS A 231 -3.21 30.93 -4.83
CA CYS A 231 -2.81 31.22 -3.49
C CYS A 231 -2.26 32.63 -3.38
N THR A 232 -3.07 33.54 -2.83
CA THR A 232 -2.78 34.96 -2.87
C THR A 232 -1.52 35.30 -2.08
N THR A 233 -0.41 35.64 -2.75
CA THR A 233 0.91 35.91 -2.13
C THR A 233 1.65 34.70 -1.58
N ASP A 234 1.43 33.55 -2.22
CA ASP A 234 2.33 32.43 -2.07
C ASP A 234 3.72 32.72 -2.65
N GLY A 235 4.73 31.92 -2.31
CA GLY A 235 6.15 32.20 -2.46
C GLY A 235 6.62 32.53 -3.88
N ALA A 236 7.87 32.97 -3.99
CA ALA A 236 8.47 33.30 -5.29
C ALA A 236 8.74 32.07 -6.19
N ASP A 237 8.65 30.87 -5.62
CA ASP A 237 8.85 29.60 -6.33
C ASP A 237 7.57 29.10 -7.02
N GLU A 238 6.42 29.72 -6.74
CA GLU A 238 5.15 29.32 -7.35
C GLU A 238 5.00 29.76 -8.81
N PRO A 239 4.29 28.99 -9.65
CA PRO A 239 3.59 27.72 -9.35
C PRO A 239 4.47 26.47 -9.59
N ALA A 240 5.80 26.60 -9.45
CA ALA A 240 6.72 25.54 -9.87
C ALA A 240 6.86 24.43 -8.83
N ASN A 241 6.74 24.75 -7.53
CA ASN A 241 6.87 23.81 -6.42
C ASN A 241 5.58 23.05 -6.10
N ASP A 242 4.48 23.27 -6.81
CA ASP A 242 3.27 22.42 -6.74
C ASP A 242 3.44 20.96 -7.15
N GLY A 243 4.58 20.63 -7.75
CA GLY A 243 4.92 19.26 -8.08
C GLY A 243 6.40 18.95 -7.93
N PRO A 244 6.77 17.66 -7.93
CA PRO A 244 8.13 17.22 -7.65
C PRO A 244 9.15 17.76 -8.66
N ALA A 245 8.75 18.01 -9.90
CA ALA A 245 9.62 18.53 -10.95
C ALA A 245 10.21 19.92 -10.66
N GLY A 246 9.45 20.78 -9.97
CA GLY A 246 9.89 22.11 -9.57
C GLY A 246 10.08 22.24 -8.06
N ALA A 247 10.18 21.12 -7.35
CA ALA A 247 10.40 21.10 -5.92
C ALA A 247 11.63 21.94 -5.49
N THR A 248 11.46 22.74 -4.45
CA THR A 248 12.55 23.57 -3.92
C THR A 248 13.59 22.70 -3.23
N MET A 249 14.85 22.81 -3.64
CA MET A 249 15.95 22.01 -3.06
C MET A 249 16.25 22.47 -1.64
N ILE A 250 16.24 21.54 -0.69
CA ILE A 250 16.58 21.82 0.71
C ILE A 250 18.09 22.10 0.81
N ALA A 251 18.42 23.38 0.99
CA ALA A 251 19.78 23.84 1.22
C ALA A 251 20.15 23.67 2.70
N LEU A 252 21.05 22.72 2.98
CA LEU A 252 21.56 22.49 4.32
C LEU A 252 22.73 23.43 4.64
N ASP A 253 22.82 23.87 5.89
CA ASP A 253 24.00 24.52 6.43
C ASP A 253 25.13 23.51 6.73
N GLY A 254 26.27 24.00 7.22
CA GLY A 254 27.43 23.17 7.56
C GLY A 254 27.20 22.15 8.69
N THR A 255 26.05 22.21 9.36
CA THR A 255 25.63 21.27 10.41
C THR A 255 24.56 20.28 9.94
N GLY A 256 24.20 20.33 8.64
CA GLY A 256 23.14 19.51 8.08
C GLY A 256 21.74 20.02 8.43
N HIS A 257 21.59 21.28 8.83
CA HIS A 257 20.31 21.86 9.24
C HIS A 257 19.78 22.85 8.18
N SER A 258 18.45 22.98 8.06
CA SER A 258 17.81 24.00 7.23
C SER A 258 16.53 24.51 7.88
N VAL A 259 16.18 25.77 7.59
CA VAL A 259 14.91 26.38 7.98
C VAL A 259 14.35 27.08 6.75
N ILE A 260 13.18 26.62 6.31
CA ILE A 260 12.48 27.14 5.15
C ILE A 260 11.19 27.78 5.65
N ASN A 261 10.91 29.01 5.23
CA ASN A 261 9.65 29.66 5.49
C ASN A 261 8.84 29.63 4.22
N GLY A 262 7.65 29.05 4.29
CA GLY A 262 6.73 28.92 3.17
C GLY A 262 5.35 29.43 3.51
N ARG A 263 4.49 29.38 2.52
CA ARG A 263 3.07 29.68 2.58
C ARG A 263 2.37 28.61 1.76
N VAL A 264 1.15 28.27 2.16
CA VAL A 264 0.30 27.36 1.41
C VAL A 264 -1.14 27.73 1.71
N CYS A 265 -2.06 27.41 0.81
CA CYS A 265 -3.49 27.47 1.11
C CYS A 265 -4.18 26.18 0.70
N SER A 266 -5.49 26.08 0.96
CA SER A 266 -6.29 24.89 0.67
C SER A 266 -7.07 24.98 -0.65
N SER A 267 -6.96 26.09 -1.39
CA SER A 267 -7.63 26.31 -2.67
C SER A 267 -6.67 26.78 -3.77
N PRO A 268 -6.56 26.05 -4.89
CA PRO A 268 -7.27 24.80 -5.19
C PRO A 268 -6.77 23.66 -4.29
N ARG A 269 -7.49 22.53 -4.27
CA ARG A 269 -7.05 21.34 -3.50
C ARG A 269 -5.73 20.73 -4.01
N THR A 270 -5.29 21.17 -5.18
CA THR A 270 -4.03 20.79 -5.83
C THR A 270 -2.87 21.70 -5.47
N GLU A 271 -3.07 22.71 -4.62
CA GLU A 271 -2.01 23.55 -4.07
C GLU A 271 -1.12 22.71 -3.14
N TYR A 272 0.17 22.62 -3.45
CA TYR A 272 1.15 21.85 -2.69
C TYR A 272 2.50 22.55 -2.66
N ASP A 273 3.25 22.37 -1.58
CA ASP A 273 4.66 22.72 -1.59
C ASP A 273 5.52 21.46 -1.61
N TYR A 274 6.23 21.24 -2.71
CA TYR A 274 7.24 20.19 -2.79
C TYR A 274 8.64 20.74 -2.47
N PHE A 275 9.33 19.99 -1.61
CA PHE A 275 10.74 20.17 -1.30
C PHE A 275 11.51 18.92 -1.68
N ALA A 276 12.68 19.09 -2.30
CA ALA A 276 13.55 17.97 -2.68
C ALA A 276 14.77 17.89 -1.77
N PHE A 277 15.25 16.68 -1.52
CA PHE A 277 16.53 16.44 -0.84
C PHE A 277 17.24 15.22 -1.41
N ASP A 278 18.57 15.23 -1.33
CA ASP A 278 19.41 14.15 -1.82
C ASP A 278 20.04 13.39 -0.65
N VAL A 279 19.82 12.08 -0.60
CA VAL A 279 20.53 11.16 0.28
C VAL A 279 21.80 10.74 -0.45
N THR A 280 22.96 11.17 0.04
CA THR A 280 24.24 10.93 -0.64
C THR A 280 25.06 9.81 -0.02
N THR A 281 24.68 9.36 1.17
CA THR A 281 25.36 8.33 1.96
C THR A 281 24.33 7.39 2.57
N LEU A 282 24.65 6.10 2.61
CA LEU A 282 23.82 5.11 3.31
C LEU A 282 23.79 5.39 4.81
N GLY A 283 22.65 5.11 5.44
CA GLY A 283 22.47 5.29 6.88
C GLY A 283 22.15 6.71 7.32
N GLU A 284 21.90 7.63 6.38
CA GLU A 284 21.41 8.96 6.73
C GLU A 284 20.05 8.93 7.42
N ARG A 285 19.89 9.84 8.37
CA ARG A 285 18.63 10.20 9.00
C ARG A 285 18.24 11.61 8.58
N TRP A 286 16.98 11.77 8.18
CA TRP A 286 16.37 13.05 7.86
C TRP A 286 15.18 13.29 8.77
N ASP A 287 15.21 14.38 9.53
CA ASP A 287 14.19 14.78 10.49
C ASP A 287 13.55 16.08 9.99
N PHE A 288 12.28 16.01 9.59
CA PHE A 288 11.48 17.12 9.09
C PHE A 288 10.49 17.53 10.15
N GLN A 289 10.37 18.82 10.42
CA GLN A 289 9.40 19.38 11.34
C GLN A 289 8.70 20.57 10.70
N LEU A 290 7.38 20.53 10.62
CA LEU A 290 6.55 21.56 10.02
C LEU A 290 5.73 22.25 11.11
N GLY A 291 5.98 23.55 11.30
CA GLY A 291 5.29 24.37 12.30
C GLY A 291 4.55 25.53 11.66
N TRP A 292 3.37 25.84 12.19
CA TRP A 292 2.54 26.99 11.79
C TRP A 292 1.81 27.56 13.00
N LEU A 293 1.16 28.72 12.82
CA LEU A 293 0.36 29.36 13.87
C LEU A 293 -1.13 29.33 13.49
N GLY A 294 -1.99 29.21 14.50
CA GLY A 294 -3.44 29.23 14.32
C GLY A 294 -4.05 27.84 14.33
N GLY A 295 -5.27 27.71 13.81
CA GLY A 295 -6.06 26.47 13.84
C GLY A 295 -6.27 25.82 12.47
N ARG A 296 -5.51 26.20 11.44
CA ARG A 296 -5.55 25.50 10.16
C ARG A 296 -4.79 24.19 10.28
N ASP A 297 -5.09 23.26 9.38
CA ASP A 297 -4.54 21.91 9.38
C ASP A 297 -3.54 21.78 8.25
N LEU A 298 -2.27 21.54 8.57
CA LEU A 298 -1.23 21.33 7.58
C LEU A 298 -0.74 19.91 7.69
N ASP A 299 -0.69 19.21 6.56
CA ASP A 299 -0.18 17.85 6.49
C ASP A 299 1.20 17.84 5.83
N MET A 300 2.02 16.88 6.24
CA MET A 300 3.30 16.58 5.62
C MET A 300 3.32 15.13 5.13
N ARG A 301 3.88 14.90 3.94
CA ARG A 301 4.16 13.56 3.40
C ARG A 301 5.55 13.51 2.80
N ALA A 302 6.18 12.34 2.82
CA ALA A 302 7.47 12.13 2.20
C ALA A 302 7.42 10.99 1.19
N TYR A 303 8.15 11.14 0.09
CA TYR A 303 8.13 10.23 -1.06
C TYR A 303 9.54 9.94 -1.56
N ASP A 304 9.72 8.78 -2.20
CA ASP A 304 10.88 8.54 -3.06
C ASP A 304 10.71 9.19 -4.45
N ALA A 305 11.68 8.95 -5.33
CA ALA A 305 11.69 9.50 -6.68
C ALA A 305 10.59 8.96 -7.61
N THR A 306 9.94 7.87 -7.24
CA THR A 306 8.83 7.25 -8.01
C THR A 306 7.46 7.70 -7.49
N GLY A 307 7.42 8.47 -6.41
CA GLY A 307 6.18 8.86 -5.75
C GLY A 307 5.69 7.85 -4.71
N LYS A 308 6.49 6.83 -4.37
CA LYS A 308 6.14 5.91 -3.28
C LYS A 308 6.26 6.63 -1.95
N GLN A 309 5.18 6.62 -1.16
CA GLN A 309 5.15 7.25 0.15
C GLN A 309 6.05 6.50 1.13
N LEU A 310 6.87 7.24 1.89
CA LEU A 310 7.84 6.70 2.87
C LEU A 310 7.55 7.14 4.30
N GLY A 311 6.74 8.18 4.45
CA GLY A 311 6.36 8.76 5.72
C GLY A 311 5.26 9.79 5.54
N LEU A 312 4.55 10.07 6.62
CA LEU A 312 3.46 11.03 6.63
C LEU A 312 3.19 11.51 8.05
N SER A 313 2.58 12.67 8.17
CA SER A 313 2.18 13.30 9.42
C SER A 313 1.01 14.23 9.08
N PHE A 314 -0.18 13.93 9.62
CA PHE A 314 -1.41 14.74 9.51
C PHE A 314 -2.10 14.89 10.87
N TRP A 315 -1.33 14.71 11.95
CA TRP A 315 -1.86 14.59 13.30
C TRP A 315 -1.00 15.25 14.37
N GLU A 316 0.23 15.63 14.07
CA GLU A 316 1.09 16.27 15.05
C GLU A 316 1.05 17.77 14.84
N GLN A 317 1.04 18.53 15.93
CA GLN A 317 1.14 19.99 15.84
C GLN A 317 2.28 20.41 16.76
N PRO A 318 3.50 20.64 16.22
CA PRO A 318 3.89 20.63 14.80
C PRO A 318 3.94 19.24 14.15
N GLU A 319 3.75 19.14 12.83
CA GLU A 319 3.93 17.87 12.10
C GLU A 319 5.41 17.49 12.09
N ARG A 320 5.72 16.19 12.09
CA ARG A 320 7.10 15.71 12.05
C ARG A 320 7.22 14.46 11.19
N ILE A 321 8.27 14.30 10.41
CA ILE A 321 8.60 13.03 9.74
C ILE A 321 10.07 12.74 9.99
N VAL A 322 10.38 11.52 10.44
CA VAL A 322 11.77 11.07 10.60
C VAL A 322 11.99 9.90 9.65
N LEU A 323 12.85 10.06 8.65
CA LEU A 323 13.23 9.00 7.73
C LEU A 323 14.65 8.52 8.03
N THR A 324 14.86 7.22 8.17
CA THR A 324 16.18 6.62 8.45
C THR A 324 16.60 5.57 7.43
N TYR A 325 17.90 5.42 7.23
CA TYR A 325 18.49 4.37 6.39
C TYR A 325 17.95 4.38 4.95
N LEU A 326 17.71 5.57 4.39
CA LEU A 326 17.24 5.69 3.02
C LEU A 326 18.29 5.18 2.03
N PRO A 327 17.89 4.51 0.93
CA PRO A 327 18.76 4.30 -0.21
C PRO A 327 19.34 5.62 -0.73
N ILE A 328 20.53 5.58 -1.34
CA ILE A 328 21.09 6.75 -2.02
C ILE A 328 20.15 7.14 -3.17
N GLY A 329 19.76 8.40 -3.23
CA GLY A 329 18.80 8.87 -4.22
C GLY A 329 18.19 10.22 -3.86
N ARG A 330 17.26 10.66 -4.72
CA ARG A 330 16.46 11.85 -4.51
C ARG A 330 15.12 11.49 -3.88
N TYR A 331 14.69 12.34 -2.97
CA TYR A 331 13.45 12.20 -2.23
C TYR A 331 12.74 13.54 -2.14
N TYR A 332 11.47 13.48 -1.77
CA TYR A 332 10.59 14.63 -1.74
C TYR A 332 9.82 14.70 -0.42
N VAL A 333 9.59 15.90 0.08
CA VAL A 333 8.62 16.20 1.13
C VAL A 333 7.58 17.11 0.52
N ARG A 334 6.30 16.81 0.77
CA ARG A 334 5.15 17.61 0.36
C ARG A 334 4.47 18.19 1.59
N VAL A 335 4.22 19.48 1.57
CA VAL A 335 3.34 20.17 2.52
C VAL A 335 2.02 20.51 1.82
N ARG A 336 0.91 20.41 2.53
CA ARG A 336 -0.40 20.89 2.05
C ARG A 336 -1.22 21.44 3.22
N GLU A 337 -2.16 22.33 2.93
CA GLU A 337 -3.25 22.62 3.87
C GLU A 337 -4.44 21.68 3.62
N PHE A 338 -4.89 20.97 4.64
CA PHE A 338 -6.14 20.24 4.60
C PHE A 338 -7.30 21.12 5.10
N SER A 339 -8.36 21.20 4.30
CA SER A 339 -9.59 21.91 4.68
C SER A 339 -10.81 21.29 4.01
N SER A 340 -11.90 21.15 4.77
CA SER A 340 -13.21 20.78 4.23
C SER A 340 -13.86 21.95 3.46
N THR A 341 -13.44 23.19 3.74
CA THR A 341 -13.84 24.42 3.06
C THR A 341 -12.61 25.11 2.46
N PRO A 342 -12.21 24.77 1.23
CA PRO A 342 -11.05 25.36 0.56
C PRO A 342 -11.06 26.89 0.61
N ASP A 343 -9.90 27.48 0.90
CA ASP A 343 -9.69 28.93 1.00
C ASP A 343 -8.39 29.30 0.28
N VAL A 344 -8.40 30.43 -0.43
CA VAL A 344 -7.28 30.98 -1.23
C VAL A 344 -6.33 31.85 -0.40
N SER A 345 -6.68 32.11 0.86
CA SER A 345 -5.86 32.87 1.80
C SER A 345 -4.72 31.97 2.29
N PRO A 346 -3.44 32.30 2.09
CA PRO A 346 -2.35 31.46 2.55
C PRO A 346 -2.17 31.50 4.06
N ILE A 347 -1.67 30.40 4.60
CA ILE A 347 -1.10 30.31 5.94
C ILE A 347 0.42 30.13 5.85
N SER A 348 1.14 30.94 6.61
CA SER A 348 2.60 30.82 6.73
C SER A 348 2.98 29.62 7.59
N TYR A 349 4.02 28.91 7.17
CA TYR A 349 4.62 27.84 7.95
C TYR A 349 6.16 27.92 7.94
N THR A 350 6.78 27.15 8.82
CA THR A 350 8.21 26.92 8.86
C THR A 350 8.48 25.42 8.76
N LEU A 351 9.21 24.99 7.73
CA LEU A 351 9.77 23.66 7.59
C LEU A 351 11.22 23.67 8.08
N THR A 352 11.46 23.04 9.22
CA THR A 352 12.80 22.82 9.77
C THR A 352 13.25 21.41 9.39
N THR A 353 14.49 21.27 8.94
CA THR A 353 15.06 19.97 8.56
C THR A 353 16.40 19.74 9.23
N GLN A 354 16.64 18.53 9.70
CA GLN A 354 17.95 18.08 10.19
C GLN A 354 18.35 16.78 9.50
N ARG A 355 19.46 16.85 8.75
CA ARG A 355 20.18 15.69 8.26
C ARG A 355 21.24 15.28 9.27
N THR A 356 21.24 14.00 9.64
CA THR A 356 22.27 13.39 10.48
C THR A 356 22.90 12.25 9.71
N LEU A 357 24.22 12.29 9.52
CA LEU A 357 24.96 11.15 8.97
C LEU A 357 24.96 10.02 10.01
N GLY A 358 24.66 8.80 9.56
CA GLY A 358 24.63 7.63 10.40
C GLY A 358 25.39 6.46 9.78
N THR A 359 25.39 5.33 10.48
CA THR A 359 25.85 4.07 9.92
C THR A 359 24.72 3.44 9.10
N ALA A 360 25.10 2.76 8.03
CA ALA A 360 24.20 1.87 7.30
C ALA A 360 23.43 0.93 8.25
N CYS A 361 22.20 0.56 7.89
CA CYS A 361 21.50 -0.48 8.63
C CYS A 361 22.28 -1.80 8.50
N THR A 362 22.07 -2.69 9.47
CA THR A 362 22.71 -4.01 9.53
C THR A 362 21.68 -5.14 9.64
N ALA A 363 20.45 -4.84 10.05
CA ALA A 363 19.36 -5.78 10.16
C ALA A 363 18.00 -5.10 9.95
N ALA A 364 16.95 -5.89 9.72
CA ALA A 364 15.58 -5.39 9.64
C ALA A 364 15.12 -4.70 10.95
N ALA A 365 15.66 -5.12 12.10
CA ALA A 365 15.40 -4.47 13.38
C ALA A 365 15.82 -2.98 13.37
N ASP A 366 16.81 -2.58 12.58
CA ASP A 366 17.17 -1.17 12.41
C ASP A 366 16.07 -0.42 11.63
N CYS A 367 15.47 -1.08 10.64
CA CYS A 367 14.38 -0.54 9.82
C CYS A 367 13.05 -0.42 10.57
N ALA A 368 12.90 -1.14 11.67
CA ALA A 368 11.70 -1.21 12.49
C ALA A 368 11.74 -0.32 13.74
N GLN A 369 12.89 0.30 14.04
CA GLN A 369 13.08 1.13 15.24
C GLN A 369 12.46 2.52 15.13
N GLU A 370 12.22 3.02 13.92
CA GLU A 370 11.64 4.35 13.69
C GLU A 370 10.22 4.19 13.17
N TYR A 371 9.27 4.43 14.06
CA TYR A 371 7.89 4.03 13.90
C TYR A 371 6.90 5.16 14.19
N ARG A 372 7.35 6.41 14.30
CA ARG A 372 6.40 7.47 14.66
C ARG A 372 5.63 7.98 13.46
N ASN A 373 6.34 8.40 12.42
CA ASN A 373 5.77 9.03 11.22
C ASN A 373 6.46 8.51 9.92
N GLN A 374 7.32 7.49 10.03
CA GLN A 374 7.89 6.73 8.91
C GLN A 374 7.06 5.45 8.71
N LEU A 375 6.80 5.12 7.45
CA LEU A 375 6.25 3.82 7.08
C LEU A 375 7.32 2.75 7.22
N PHE A 376 6.95 1.57 7.71
CA PHE A 376 7.86 0.45 7.76
C PHE A 376 8.30 0.11 6.33
N ARG A 377 9.62 0.08 6.10
CA ARG A 377 10.23 -0.26 4.80
C ARG A 377 10.98 -1.57 4.92
N GLY A 378 10.37 -2.55 5.59
CA GLY A 378 10.80 -3.93 5.54
C GLY A 378 12.23 -4.21 5.99
N GLN A 379 13.09 -4.53 5.02
CA GLN A 379 14.36 -5.22 5.22
C GLN A 379 15.56 -4.30 5.01
N CYS A 380 16.65 -4.61 5.73
CA CYS A 380 17.93 -3.96 5.47
C CYS A 380 18.66 -4.64 4.31
N THR A 381 18.76 -3.96 3.17
CA THR A 381 19.47 -4.43 1.98
C THR A 381 20.56 -3.44 1.61
N ALA A 382 21.79 -3.94 1.50
CA ALA A 382 22.97 -3.14 1.15
C ALA A 382 23.14 -1.87 2.00
N GLY A 383 22.71 -1.91 3.27
CA GLY A 383 22.85 -0.78 4.19
C GLY A 383 21.72 0.26 4.17
N ALA A 384 20.65 0.01 3.42
CA ALA A 384 19.43 0.80 3.40
C ALA A 384 18.19 -0.04 3.73
N CYS A 385 17.17 0.59 4.29
CA CYS A 385 15.85 0.00 4.49
C CYS A 385 15.04 0.12 3.21
N VAL A 386 14.75 -1.02 2.61
CA VAL A 386 14.02 -1.16 1.34
C VAL A 386 12.78 -2.01 1.56
N SER A 387 11.73 -1.67 0.81
CA SER A 387 10.50 -2.44 0.87
C SER A 387 10.71 -3.93 0.66
N ILE A 388 9.83 -4.70 1.30
CA ILE A 388 9.73 -6.12 1.00
C ILE A 388 8.99 -6.21 -0.34
N ASP A 389 9.54 -7.05 -1.21
CA ASP A 389 8.96 -7.36 -2.51
C ASP A 389 8.60 -8.83 -2.46
N GLY A 390 7.57 -9.12 -1.66
CA GLY A 390 7.20 -10.48 -1.32
C GLY A 390 6.42 -11.18 -2.42
N ASP A 391 5.78 -10.43 -3.33
CA ASP A 391 4.99 -10.95 -4.47
C ASP A 391 4.02 -12.08 -4.09
N GLY A 392 3.37 -11.97 -2.93
CA GLY A 392 2.43 -12.94 -2.39
C GLY A 392 3.10 -14.27 -1.98
N ALA A 393 4.42 -14.26 -1.75
CA ALA A 393 5.19 -15.46 -1.45
C ALA A 393 5.71 -15.51 -0.01
N VAL A 394 5.52 -14.46 0.80
CA VAL A 394 5.91 -14.47 2.21
C VAL A 394 4.97 -15.39 3.00
N ALA A 395 5.56 -16.45 3.54
CA ALA A 395 4.85 -17.43 4.36
C ALA A 395 4.44 -16.85 5.73
N GLU A 396 3.54 -17.56 6.41
CA GLU A 396 3.05 -17.13 7.71
C GLU A 396 4.17 -16.97 8.76
N GLY A 397 4.12 -15.88 9.52
CA GLY A 397 5.16 -15.45 10.45
C GLY A 397 6.36 -14.77 9.77
N GLY A 398 6.42 -14.75 8.43
CA GLY A 398 7.39 -13.97 7.66
C GLY A 398 7.05 -12.47 7.69
N ARG A 399 8.07 -11.63 7.54
CA ARG A 399 7.92 -10.17 7.58
C ARG A 399 7.25 -9.65 6.31
N CYS A 400 6.44 -8.62 6.45
CA CYS A 400 5.82 -7.88 5.35
C CYS A 400 5.90 -6.38 5.65
N ASP A 401 5.88 -5.54 4.62
CA ASP A 401 5.59 -4.11 4.76
C ASP A 401 4.26 -3.74 4.10
N SER A 402 3.75 -4.64 3.28
CA SER A 402 2.51 -4.51 2.56
C SER A 402 1.83 -5.86 2.47
N GLN A 403 0.53 -5.85 2.27
CA GLN A 403 -0.20 -7.09 2.06
C GLN A 403 0.27 -7.87 0.85
N SER A 404 0.67 -7.18 -0.22
CA SER A 404 1.18 -7.79 -1.44
C SER A 404 2.38 -8.70 -1.20
N ASP A 405 3.00 -8.65 -0.01
CA ASP A 405 4.05 -9.60 0.35
C ASP A 405 3.52 -10.98 0.72
N CYS A 406 2.34 -11.05 1.34
CA CYS A 406 1.87 -12.22 2.07
C CYS A 406 1.19 -13.25 1.18
N GLY A 407 1.39 -14.53 1.50
CA GLY A 407 0.72 -15.63 0.81
C GLY A 407 -0.81 -15.64 0.93
N LEU A 408 -1.44 -16.40 0.03
CA LEU A 408 -2.88 -16.65 0.00
C LEU A 408 -3.47 -16.91 1.40
N ALA A 409 -4.48 -16.10 1.76
CA ALA A 409 -5.20 -16.13 3.03
C ALA A 409 -4.40 -15.68 4.27
N LEU A 410 -3.26 -15.02 4.08
CA LEU A 410 -2.54 -14.32 5.13
C LEU A 410 -2.77 -12.81 4.99
N HIS A 411 -2.54 -12.08 6.07
CA HIS A 411 -2.67 -10.63 6.15
C HIS A 411 -1.37 -10.00 6.61
N CYS A 412 -0.99 -8.89 5.98
CA CYS A 412 -0.02 -7.97 6.56
C CYS A 412 -0.79 -6.92 7.36
N PRO A 413 -0.65 -6.86 8.70
CA PRO A 413 -1.28 -5.81 9.50
C PRO A 413 -1.00 -4.40 8.96
N SER A 414 0.22 -4.18 8.43
CA SER A 414 0.80 -2.90 8.01
C SER A 414 0.35 -1.76 8.92
N PHE A 415 0.52 -1.97 10.22
CA PHE A 415 0.07 -1.01 11.20
C PHE A 415 0.88 0.27 11.04
N PHE A 416 0.18 1.35 10.72
CA PHE A 416 0.79 2.64 10.72
C PHE A 416 1.37 2.94 12.10
N PHE A 417 2.69 3.15 12.10
CA PHE A 417 3.45 3.73 13.19
C PHE A 417 3.65 2.85 14.43
N VAL A 418 3.89 1.54 14.25
CA VAL A 418 4.17 0.62 15.36
C VAL A 418 5.65 0.34 15.58
N ALA A 419 6.06 0.39 16.85
CA ALA A 419 7.41 0.02 17.26
C ALA A 419 7.68 -1.47 17.01
N GLY A 420 8.86 -1.79 16.48
CA GLY A 420 9.22 -3.19 16.23
C GLY A 420 8.46 -3.80 15.06
N GLY A 421 8.25 -3.01 13.98
CA GLY A 421 7.63 -3.49 12.75
C GLY A 421 8.25 -4.77 12.19
N ASP A 422 9.54 -5.07 12.43
CA ASP A 422 10.18 -6.28 11.93
C ASP A 422 9.73 -7.58 12.63
N THR A 423 9.03 -7.48 13.75
CA THR A 423 8.41 -8.63 14.44
C THR A 423 6.89 -8.54 14.48
N ARG A 424 6.32 -7.38 14.16
CA ARG A 424 4.87 -7.11 14.21
C ARG A 424 4.22 -7.07 12.84
N GLU A 425 4.91 -6.54 11.85
CA GLU A 425 4.49 -6.57 10.45
C GLU A 425 4.90 -7.92 9.86
N THR A 426 4.08 -8.92 10.19
CA THR A 426 4.26 -10.29 9.72
C THR A 426 3.00 -10.79 9.07
N CYS A 427 3.16 -11.56 8.01
CA CYS A 427 2.07 -12.26 7.35
C CYS A 427 1.41 -13.23 8.33
N ALA A 428 0.14 -12.99 8.63
CA ALA A 428 -0.59 -13.74 9.64
C ALA A 428 -2.02 -14.05 9.19
N ARG A 429 -2.52 -15.22 9.54
CA ARG A 429 -3.91 -15.59 9.23
C ARG A 429 -4.95 -14.70 9.94
N SER A 430 -6.15 -14.66 9.39
CA SER A 430 -7.32 -14.14 10.12
C SER A 430 -7.62 -15.01 11.35
N CYS A 431 -8.27 -14.43 12.36
CA CYS A 431 -8.56 -15.12 13.61
C CYS A 431 -9.89 -14.71 14.22
N THR A 432 -10.45 -15.60 15.04
CA THR A 432 -11.62 -15.31 15.89
C THR A 432 -11.29 -15.33 17.38
N ASP A 433 -10.19 -15.98 17.76
CA ASP A 433 -9.69 -16.09 19.13
C ASP A 433 -8.18 -16.38 19.17
N ASP A 434 -7.58 -16.35 20.36
CA ASP A 434 -6.14 -16.61 20.55
C ASP A 434 -5.73 -18.04 20.23
N THR A 435 -6.66 -19.00 20.30
CA THR A 435 -6.36 -20.40 19.95
C THR A 435 -5.99 -20.51 18.47
N THR A 436 -6.64 -19.70 17.62
CA THR A 436 -6.34 -19.60 16.19
C THR A 436 -4.91 -19.17 15.92
N CYS A 437 -4.32 -18.36 16.81
CA CYS A 437 -2.96 -17.85 16.70
C CYS A 437 -1.88 -18.77 17.30
N GLY A 438 -2.29 -19.82 18.01
CA GLY A 438 -1.37 -20.77 18.66
C GLY A 438 -0.26 -21.35 17.75
N PRO A 439 -0.52 -21.67 16.46
CA PRO A 439 0.52 -22.14 15.54
C PRO A 439 1.68 -21.16 15.29
N LEU A 440 1.44 -19.85 15.42
CA LEU A 440 2.47 -18.81 15.30
C LEU A 440 3.36 -18.69 16.55
N GLY A 441 2.91 -19.25 17.66
CA GLY A 441 3.60 -19.26 18.94
C GLY A 441 2.80 -18.58 20.05
N ALA A 442 3.25 -18.78 21.29
CA ALA A 442 2.58 -18.26 22.49
C ALA A 442 2.61 -16.71 22.59
N ASP A 443 3.43 -16.07 21.76
CA ASP A 443 3.57 -14.62 21.70
C ASP A 443 2.62 -13.96 20.70
N PHE A 444 1.70 -14.70 20.09
CA PHE A 444 0.65 -14.13 19.22
C PHE A 444 -0.71 -14.11 19.91
N VAL A 445 -1.51 -13.09 19.57
CA VAL A 445 -2.91 -12.92 19.99
C VAL A 445 -3.76 -12.49 18.82
N CYS A 446 -5.05 -12.76 18.91
CA CYS A 446 -6.00 -12.28 17.92
C CYS A 446 -6.30 -10.78 18.18
N THR A 447 -6.38 -9.96 17.13
CA THR A 447 -6.97 -8.62 17.29
C THR A 447 -8.46 -8.73 17.65
N THR A 448 -9.06 -7.66 18.20
CA THR A 448 -10.48 -7.67 18.63
C THR A 448 -11.26 -6.42 18.25
N TYR A 449 -10.59 -5.46 17.62
CA TYR A 449 -11.11 -4.11 17.40
C TYR A 449 -11.31 -3.80 15.90
N PHE A 450 -10.95 -4.74 15.02
CA PHE A 450 -11.22 -4.64 13.59
C PHE A 450 -12.49 -5.43 13.22
N SER A 451 -13.11 -5.03 12.10
CA SER A 451 -14.13 -5.85 11.43
C SER A 451 -13.55 -7.22 11.04
N ASN A 452 -12.33 -7.23 10.51
CA ASN A 452 -11.56 -8.42 10.19
C ASN A 452 -10.35 -8.56 11.13
N ASN A 453 -10.39 -9.53 12.04
CA ASN A 453 -9.32 -9.77 13.00
C ASN A 453 -8.26 -10.73 12.44
N PHE A 454 -7.02 -10.54 12.86
CA PHE A 454 -5.86 -11.33 12.44
C PHE A 454 -4.85 -11.48 13.58
N CYS A 455 -3.99 -12.48 13.46
CA CYS A 455 -3.01 -12.77 14.49
C CYS A 455 -1.88 -11.74 14.48
N VAL A 456 -1.55 -11.18 15.64
CA VAL A 456 -0.46 -10.22 15.82
C VAL A 456 0.38 -10.59 17.01
N GLN A 457 1.64 -10.17 17.01
CA GLN A 457 2.49 -10.35 18.18
C GLN A 457 1.93 -9.56 19.37
N LYS A 458 1.99 -10.14 20.57
CA LYS A 458 1.58 -9.53 21.84
C LYS A 458 2.32 -8.22 22.08
N CYS A 459 1.57 -7.19 22.42
CA CYS A 459 2.13 -5.92 22.84
C CYS A 459 2.66 -6.00 24.28
N THR A 460 3.68 -5.20 24.54
CA THR A 460 4.27 -4.97 25.86
C THR A 460 4.24 -3.49 26.24
N ALA A 461 3.88 -2.61 25.30
CA ALA A 461 3.80 -1.17 25.47
C ALA A 461 2.86 -0.55 24.41
N ASP A 462 2.37 0.67 24.64
CA ASP A 462 1.42 1.35 23.76
C ASP A 462 2.04 1.74 22.40
N ASP A 463 3.35 1.91 22.35
CA ASP A 463 4.06 2.29 21.12
C ASP A 463 4.12 1.16 20.08
N GLN A 464 3.81 -0.05 20.50
CA GLN A 464 3.65 -1.23 19.66
C GLN A 464 2.24 -1.37 19.09
N CYS A 465 1.30 -0.55 19.54
CA CYS A 465 -0.08 -0.59 19.12
C CYS A 465 -0.37 0.43 18.00
N PRO A 466 -1.28 0.10 17.06
CA PRO A 466 -1.53 0.97 15.91
C PRO A 466 -2.19 2.28 16.31
N THR A 467 -2.02 3.26 15.43
CA THR A 467 -2.74 4.53 15.49
C THR A 467 -4.16 4.34 14.95
N VAL A 468 -5.19 4.82 15.66
CA VAL A 468 -6.60 4.61 15.29
C VAL A 468 -7.01 5.56 14.17
N ILE A 469 -6.70 5.28 12.91
CA ILE A 469 -6.90 6.23 11.78
C ILE A 469 -8.35 6.45 11.30
N THR A 470 -9.35 5.83 11.93
CA THR A 470 -10.76 5.92 11.50
C THR A 470 -11.58 7.00 12.22
N SER A 471 -11.05 7.59 13.29
CA SER A 471 -11.71 8.65 14.07
C SER A 471 -10.74 9.79 14.38
N PRO A 472 -10.63 10.80 13.49
CA PRO A 472 -9.74 11.93 13.73
C PRO A 472 -10.12 12.61 15.05
N PRO A 473 -9.15 12.84 15.95
CA PRO A 473 -9.44 13.54 17.20
C PRO A 473 -9.84 15.00 16.90
N VAL A 474 -10.83 15.51 17.62
CA VAL A 474 -11.25 16.93 17.51
C VAL A 474 -10.12 17.88 17.93
N THR A 475 -9.23 17.45 18.82
CA THR A 475 -8.03 18.18 19.25
C THR A 475 -6.93 17.22 19.69
N GLY A 476 -5.67 17.54 19.37
CA GLY A 476 -4.49 16.77 19.79
C GLY A 476 -4.14 15.63 18.82
N PRO A 477 -3.02 14.92 19.05
CA PRO A 477 -2.60 13.86 18.16
C PRO A 477 -3.58 12.70 18.16
N TRP A 478 -3.62 11.97 17.05
CA TRP A 478 -4.36 10.72 16.95
C TRP A 478 -3.91 9.77 18.06
N ARG A 479 -4.89 9.10 18.66
CA ARG A 479 -4.61 8.17 19.76
C ARG A 479 -4.13 6.85 19.18
N ARG A 480 -3.07 6.32 19.78
CA ARG A 480 -2.73 4.91 19.66
C ARG A 480 -3.70 4.10 20.48
N LEU A 481 -3.95 2.87 20.04
CA LEU A 481 -4.53 1.89 20.94
C LEU A 481 -3.59 1.67 22.14
N THR A 482 -4.17 1.35 23.29
CA THR A 482 -3.42 1.08 24.52
C THR A 482 -3.07 -0.41 24.56
N CYS A 483 -1.88 -0.73 25.03
CA CYS A 483 -1.50 -2.11 25.26
C CYS A 483 -2.06 -2.62 26.61
N ASP A 484 -2.97 -3.57 26.56
CA ASP A 484 -3.35 -4.39 27.71
C ASP A 484 -2.26 -5.42 27.98
N VAL A 485 -1.19 -5.00 28.66
CA VAL A 485 0.01 -5.81 28.92
C VAL A 485 -0.28 -7.22 29.47
N PRO A 486 -1.25 -7.42 30.40
CA PRO A 486 -1.64 -8.77 30.85
C PRO A 486 -2.06 -9.73 29.73
N THR A 487 -2.79 -9.24 28.73
CA THR A 487 -3.25 -10.06 27.60
C THR A 487 -2.34 -9.94 26.38
N GLY A 488 -1.55 -8.87 26.31
CA GLY A 488 -0.75 -8.48 25.16
C GLY A 488 -1.57 -7.94 23.99
N ARG A 489 -2.80 -7.47 24.22
CA ARG A 489 -3.70 -6.95 23.18
C ARG A 489 -3.66 -5.44 23.10
N CYS A 490 -3.78 -4.91 21.88
CA CYS A 490 -4.07 -3.50 21.67
C CYS A 490 -5.59 -3.27 21.79
N VAL A 491 -5.99 -2.32 22.62
CA VAL A 491 -7.39 -1.99 22.92
C VAL A 491 -7.65 -0.48 22.78
N PRO A 492 -8.86 -0.04 22.39
CA PRO A 492 -9.21 1.37 22.23
C PRO A 492 -9.04 2.25 23.47
#